data_AF-A0A3S4J3R3-F1
#
_entry.id   AF-A0A3S4J3R3-F1
#
_cell.length_a   1.000
_cell.length_b   1.000
_cell.length_c   1.000
_cell.angle_alpha   90.00
_cell.angle_beta   90.00
_cell.angle_gamma   90.00
#
_symmetry.space_group_name_H-M   'P 1'
#
loop_
_entity.id
_entity.type
_entity.pdbx_description
1 polymer ?
#
loop_
_entity_poly.entity_id
_entity_poly.type
_entity_poly.pdbx_seq_one_letter_code
_entity_poly.pdbx_strand_id
1 'polypeptide(L)'
;MEFYLPIAQPLTAGELDALIRRYDPLSAGCPALDFMQVRGMLKGFIDLVFRYEGRYYLLDYKSNWLGEDSAAYTQTAMATAMQAHRYDLQYQLYTLALHRLPSSSHGELRL
;
A
#
# COMPACT_ATOMS: atom_id res chain seq x y z
N MET A 1 8.50 -1.85 10.05
CA MET A 1 7.36 -2.02 10.98
C MET A 1 6.49 -3.17 10.52
N GLU A 2 6.32 -4.20 11.35
CA GLU A 2 5.39 -5.30 11.09
C GLU A 2 3.95 -4.90 11.43
N PHE A 3 2.97 -5.38 10.67
CA PHE A 3 1.55 -5.17 10.97
C PHE A 3 0.71 -6.43 10.67
N TYR A 4 -0.47 -6.45 11.30
CA TYR A 4 -1.48 -7.50 11.16
C TYR A 4 -2.85 -6.88 10.93
N LEU A 5 -3.52 -7.28 9.84
CA LEU A 5 -4.88 -6.85 9.51
C LEU A 5 -5.83 -8.06 9.52
N PRO A 6 -6.78 -8.14 10.47
CA PRO A 6 -7.74 -9.23 10.49
C PRO A 6 -8.77 -9.06 9.36
N ILE A 7 -8.93 -10.11 8.56
CA ILE A 7 -9.96 -10.26 7.53
C ILE A 7 -11.06 -11.13 8.13
N ALA A 8 -11.95 -10.47 8.88
CA ALA A 8 -13.00 -11.13 9.67
C ALA A 8 -14.11 -11.71 8.79
N GLN A 9 -14.50 -10.95 7.75
CA GLN A 9 -15.48 -11.37 6.76
C GLN A 9 -14.77 -11.87 5.50
N PRO A 10 -15.33 -12.85 4.78
CA PRO A 10 -14.70 -13.34 3.55
C PRO A 10 -14.53 -12.21 2.54
N LEU A 11 -13.29 -11.90 2.16
CA LEU A 11 -12.96 -10.85 1.22
C LEU A 11 -12.84 -11.44 -0.18
N THR A 12 -13.63 -10.92 -1.12
CA THR A 12 -13.54 -11.33 -2.53
C THR A 12 -12.70 -10.36 -3.34
N ALA A 13 -12.05 -10.86 -4.39
CA ALA A 13 -11.25 -10.04 -5.29
C ALA A 13 -12.11 -8.96 -5.98
N GLY A 14 -13.31 -9.32 -6.43
CA GLY A 14 -14.22 -8.40 -7.12
C GLY A 14 -14.69 -7.24 -6.25
N GLU A 15 -15.06 -7.51 -4.99
CA GLU A 15 -15.50 -6.45 -4.06
C GLU A 15 -14.34 -5.50 -3.70
N LEU A 16 -13.16 -6.07 -3.44
CA LEU A 16 -11.98 -5.26 -3.15
C LEU A 16 -11.57 -4.42 -4.36
N ASP A 17 -11.50 -5.02 -5.55
CA ASP A 17 -11.13 -4.35 -6.80
C ASP A 17 -12.09 -3.19 -7.12
N ALA A 18 -13.40 -3.42 -6.99
CA ALA A 18 -14.41 -2.38 -7.17
C ALA A 18 -14.24 -1.22 -6.17
N LEU A 19 -13.90 -1.52 -4.91
CA LEU A 19 -13.69 -0.52 -3.88
C LEU A 19 -12.44 0.33 -4.15
N ILE A 20 -11.29 -0.31 -4.41
CA ILE A 20 -10.03 0.40 -4.59
C ILE A 20 -10.05 1.25 -5.87
N ARG A 21 -10.62 0.74 -6.97
CA ARG A 21 -10.75 1.50 -8.23
C ARG A 21 -11.64 2.73 -8.10
N ARG A 22 -12.65 2.67 -7.23
CA ARG A 22 -13.59 3.78 -7.04
C ARG A 22 -12.93 5.00 -6.38
N TYR A 23 -11.99 4.76 -5.46
CA TYR A 23 -11.42 5.82 -4.63
C TYR A 23 -9.97 6.18 -4.99
N ASP A 24 -9.33 5.40 -5.86
CA ASP A 24 -7.95 5.61 -6.26
C ASP A 24 -7.77 5.54 -7.79
N PRO A 25 -7.42 6.67 -8.45
CA PRO A 25 -7.17 6.72 -9.88
C PRO A 25 -6.06 5.78 -10.35
N LEU A 26 -5.06 5.48 -9.50
CA LEU A 26 -3.98 4.58 -9.89
C LEU A 26 -4.49 3.14 -9.99
N SER A 27 -5.24 2.68 -8.98
CA SER A 27 -5.96 1.40 -9.00
C SER A 27 -6.91 1.28 -10.18
N ALA A 28 -7.58 2.38 -10.59
CA ALA A 28 -8.48 2.37 -11.74
C ALA A 28 -7.80 1.91 -13.04
N GLY A 29 -6.50 2.21 -13.20
CA GLY A 29 -5.69 1.78 -14.35
C GLY A 29 -4.96 0.43 -14.17
N CYS A 30 -5.09 -0.24 -13.03
CA CYS A 30 -4.48 -1.55 -12.81
C CYS A 30 -5.28 -2.69 -13.47
N PRO A 31 -4.66 -3.86 -13.73
CA PRO A 31 -5.37 -5.10 -14.03
C PRO A 31 -6.32 -5.50 -12.89
N ALA A 32 -7.39 -6.24 -13.19
CA ALA A 32 -8.33 -6.73 -12.18
C ALA A 32 -7.59 -7.59 -11.13
N LEU A 33 -7.98 -7.45 -9.86
CA LEU A 33 -7.54 -8.39 -8.85
C LEU A 33 -8.09 -9.78 -9.14
N ASP A 34 -7.23 -10.78 -9.01
CA ASP A 34 -7.60 -12.18 -9.12
C ASP A 34 -7.00 -12.95 -7.94
N PHE A 35 -7.85 -13.28 -6.98
CA PHE A 35 -7.50 -14.14 -5.86
C PHE A 35 -8.73 -14.88 -5.35
N MET A 36 -8.51 -16.10 -4.84
CA MET A 36 -9.55 -16.84 -4.14
C MET A 36 -9.92 -16.13 -2.84
N GLN A 37 -11.21 -16.21 -2.48
CA GLN A 37 -11.74 -15.61 -1.27
C GLN A 37 -10.82 -15.79 -0.06
N VAL A 38 -10.45 -14.68 0.58
CA VAL A 38 -9.50 -14.67 1.70
C VAL A 38 -10.25 -14.45 3.01
N ARG A 39 -9.91 -15.25 4.03
CA ARG A 39 -10.31 -15.04 5.42
C ARG A 39 -9.12 -15.37 6.32
N GLY A 40 -8.92 -14.59 7.39
CA GLY A 40 -7.83 -14.84 8.32
C GLY A 40 -7.09 -13.55 8.69
N MET A 41 -5.76 -13.58 8.62
CA MET A 41 -4.91 -12.46 8.99
C MET A 41 -3.98 -12.11 7.83
N LEU A 42 -4.01 -10.85 7.40
CA LEU A 42 -3.01 -10.31 6.48
C LEU A 42 -1.83 -9.82 7.30
N LYS A 43 -0.66 -10.37 7.03
CA LYS A 43 0.61 -9.95 7.62
C LYS A 43 1.40 -9.16 6.58
N GLY A 44 2.01 -8.06 6.99
CA GLY A 44 2.88 -7.27 6.12
C GLY A 44 3.94 -6.50 6.88
N PHE A 45 4.87 -5.94 6.12
CA PHE A 45 5.99 -5.16 6.62
C PHE A 45 6.08 -3.85 5.86
N ILE A 46 6.14 -2.75 6.58
CA ILE A 46 6.37 -1.40 6.05
C ILE A 46 7.82 -1.04 6.30
N ASP A 47 8.55 -0.58 5.29
CA ASP A 47 9.97 -0.21 5.43
C ASP A 47 10.16 0.89 6.46
N LEU A 48 9.49 2.04 6.26
CA LEU A 48 9.61 3.18 7.15
C LEU A 48 8.26 3.88 7.37
N VAL A 49 7.96 4.11 8.64
CA VAL A 49 6.90 5.01 9.09
C VAL A 49 7.55 6.09 9.92
N PHE A 50 7.30 7.35 9.61
CA PHE A 50 7.83 8.46 10.40
C PHE A 50 6.79 9.56 10.55
N ARG A 51 7.01 10.42 11.55
CA ARG A 51 6.18 11.59 11.80
C ARG A 51 6.98 12.86 11.55
N TYR A 52 6.46 13.74 10.72
CA TYR A 52 7.05 15.04 10.43
C TYR A 52 5.96 16.11 10.49
N GLU A 53 6.20 17.19 11.23
CA GLU A 53 5.24 18.28 11.43
C GLU A 53 3.83 17.83 11.83
N GLY A 54 3.75 16.81 12.70
CA GLY A 54 2.47 16.27 13.18
C GLY A 54 1.74 15.37 12.18
N ARG A 55 2.30 15.11 11.00
CA ARG A 55 1.74 14.20 9.98
C ARG A 55 2.53 12.91 9.93
N TYR A 56 1.84 11.79 9.69
CA TYR A 56 2.46 10.50 9.45
C TYR A 56 2.74 10.30 7.97
N TYR A 57 3.89 9.73 7.68
CA TYR A 57 4.35 9.40 6.33
C TYR A 57 4.73 7.93 6.26
N LEU A 58 4.32 7.30 5.16
CA LEU A 58 4.76 5.97 4.76
C LEU A 58 5.82 6.15 3.68
N LEU A 59 6.97 5.50 3.85
CA LEU A 59 8.00 5.42 2.84
C LEU A 59 8.34 3.96 2.60
N ASP A 60 8.36 3.58 1.33
CA ASP A 60 8.64 2.23 0.86
C ASP A 60 9.70 2.33 -0.25
N TYR A 61 10.80 1.60 -0.10
CA TYR A 61 11.94 1.68 -0.99
C TYR A 61 11.82 0.64 -2.10
N LYS A 62 11.88 1.10 -3.34
CA LYS A 62 11.75 0.26 -4.54
C LYS A 62 13.04 0.24 -5.33
N SER A 63 13.58 -0.96 -5.56
CA SER A 63 14.76 -1.17 -6.42
C SER A 63 14.39 -1.32 -7.91
N ASN A 64 13.18 -0.92 -8.31
CA ASN A 64 12.71 -1.06 -9.69
C ASN A 64 13.59 -0.23 -10.62
N TRP A 65 14.12 -0.90 -11.63
CA TRP A 65 14.86 -0.24 -12.69
C TRP A 65 13.90 0.26 -13.75
N LEU A 66 13.86 1.58 -13.98
CA LEU A 66 13.02 2.22 -15.00
C LEU A 66 13.82 2.67 -16.23
N GLY A 67 15.15 2.76 -16.10
CA GLY A 67 16.08 3.13 -17.16
C GLY A 67 17.44 3.56 -16.60
N GLU A 68 18.35 3.95 -17.48
CA GLU A 68 19.74 4.25 -17.11
C GLU A 68 19.92 5.59 -16.39
N ASP A 69 19.02 6.54 -16.61
CA ASP A 69 19.12 7.90 -16.08
C ASP A 69 17.82 8.42 -15.47
N SER A 70 17.87 9.61 -14.86
CA SER A 70 16.73 10.24 -14.20
C SER A 70 15.56 10.54 -15.14
N ALA A 71 15.78 10.68 -16.45
CA ALA A 71 14.71 10.92 -17.41
C ALA A 71 13.81 9.68 -17.60
N ALA A 72 14.26 8.49 -17.18
CA ALA A 72 13.44 7.30 -17.14
C ALA A 72 12.49 7.23 -15.93
N TYR A 73 12.74 8.03 -14.89
CA TYR A 73 11.98 8.05 -13.63
C TYR A 73 10.95 9.19 -13.60
N THR A 74 10.26 9.42 -14.72
CA THR A 74 9.17 10.41 -14.77
C THR A 74 7.97 9.95 -13.95
N GLN A 75 7.10 10.89 -13.57
CA GLN A 75 5.85 10.58 -12.87
C GLN A 75 4.99 9.55 -13.62
N THR A 76 4.95 9.63 -14.95
CA THR A 76 4.23 8.68 -15.80
C THR A 76 4.85 7.29 -15.76
N ALA A 77 6.18 7.19 -15.94
CA ALA A 77 6.88 5.90 -15.90
C ALA A 77 6.76 5.23 -14.52
N MET A 78 6.88 6.01 -13.45
CA MET A 78 6.66 5.53 -12.08
C MET A 78 5.21 5.07 -11.88
N ALA A 79 4.21 5.82 -12.35
CA ALA A 79 2.80 5.40 -12.25
C ALA A 79 2.56 4.07 -12.98
N THR A 80 3.11 3.90 -14.18
CA THR A 80 3.03 2.63 -14.92
C THR A 80 3.69 1.48 -14.16
N ALA A 81 4.88 1.71 -13.58
CA ALA A 81 5.56 0.71 -12.77
C ALA A 81 4.76 0.35 -11.51
N MET A 82 4.18 1.34 -10.83
CA MET A 82 3.31 1.12 -9.68
C MET A 82 2.09 0.27 -10.03
N GLN A 83 1.48 0.50 -11.20
CA GLN A 83 0.35 -0.31 -11.69
C GLN A 83 0.78 -1.74 -12.02
N ALA A 84 1.90 -1.91 -12.71
CA ALA A 84 2.42 -3.22 -13.09
C ALA A 84 2.73 -4.11 -11.88
N HIS A 85 3.26 -3.53 -10.80
CA HIS A 85 3.61 -4.25 -9.58
C HIS A 85 2.53 -4.22 -8.49
N ARG A 86 1.34 -3.67 -8.79
CA ARG A 86 0.23 -3.52 -7.84
C ARG A 86 0.61 -2.79 -6.53
N TYR A 87 1.50 -1.80 -6.63
CA TYR A 87 1.86 -0.96 -5.49
C TYR A 87 0.69 -0.08 -5.04
N ASP A 88 -0.32 0.11 -5.89
CA ASP A 88 -1.62 0.70 -5.54
C ASP A 88 -2.26 -0.01 -4.33
N LEU A 89 -2.36 -1.34 -4.41
CA LEU A 89 -2.96 -2.13 -3.35
C LEU A 89 -2.08 -2.11 -2.09
N GLN A 90 -0.76 -2.13 -2.27
CA GLN A 90 0.20 -2.13 -1.18
C GLN A 90 0.07 -0.88 -0.30
N TYR A 91 0.12 0.33 -0.88
CA TYR A 91 0.01 1.54 -0.04
C TYR A 91 -1.38 1.70 0.58
N GLN A 92 -2.45 1.20 -0.04
CA GLN A 92 -3.79 1.25 0.55
C GLN A 92 -3.88 0.36 1.79
N LEU A 93 -3.35 -0.86 1.71
CA LEU A 93 -3.26 -1.78 2.85
C LEU A 93 -2.35 -1.21 3.95
N TYR A 94 -1.23 -0.59 3.60
CA TYR A 94 -0.31 0.01 4.56
C TYR A 94 -0.92 1.23 5.26
N THR A 95 -1.63 2.07 4.50
CA THR A 95 -2.36 3.21 5.06
C THR A 95 -3.45 2.75 6.01
N LEU A 96 -4.20 1.70 5.65
CA LEU A 96 -5.21 1.10 6.53
C LEU A 96 -4.58 0.51 7.79
N ALA A 97 -3.46 -0.20 7.66
CA ALA A 97 -2.73 -0.76 8.79
C ALA A 97 -2.28 0.34 9.75
N LEU A 98 -1.68 1.41 9.22
CA LEU A 98 -1.23 2.55 10.01
C LEU A 98 -2.41 3.26 10.70
N HIS A 99 -3.52 3.47 9.98
CA HIS A 99 -4.73 4.07 10.54
C HIS A 99 -5.38 3.23 11.66
N ARG A 100 -5.23 1.90 11.61
CA ARG A 100 -5.76 0.97 12.61
C ARG A 100 -4.86 0.84 13.85
N LEU A 101 -3.62 1.30 13.80
CA LEU A 101 -2.74 1.22 14.96
C LEU A 101 -3.30 2.07 16.11
N PRO A 102 -3.22 1.61 17.37
CA PRO A 102 -3.68 2.41 18.51
C PRO A 102 -2.82 3.64 18.71
N SER A 103 -3.42 4.80 19.01
CA SER A 103 -2.72 6.05 19.34
C SER A 103 -1.69 5.90 20.48
N SER A 104 -1.83 4.89 21.34
CA SER A 104 -0.88 4.54 22.40
C SER A 104 0.45 3.99 21.85
N SER A 105 0.41 3.28 20.71
CA SER A 105 1.59 2.78 19.99
C SER A 105 2.30 3.87 19.18
N HIS A 106 1.66 5.03 19.02
CA HIS A 106 2.19 6.16 18.25
C HIS A 106 3.26 6.96 19.01
N GLY A 107 3.46 6.68 20.30
CA GLY A 107 4.46 7.30 21.17
C GLY A 107 5.79 6.53 21.28
N GLU A 108 5.85 5.28 20.81
CA GLU A 108 7.03 4.40 20.94
C GLU A 108 7.90 4.32 19.68
N LEU A 109 7.60 5.09 18.63
CA LEU A 109 8.55 5.37 17.56
C LEU A 109 9.60 6.39 18.05
N ARG A 110 10.36 6.02 19.08
CA ARG A 110 11.61 6.69 19.42
C ARG A 110 12.73 5.95 18.68
N LEU A 111 13.42 6.71 17.84
CA LEU A 111 14.75 6.37 17.33
C LEU A 111 15.69 6.02 18.48
#